data_AF-A0A7X9HWH0-F1
#
_entry.id   AF-A0A7X9HWH0-F1
#
_cell.length_a   1.000
_cell.length_b   1.000
_cell.length_c   1.000
_cell.angle_alpha   90.00
_cell.angle_beta   90.00
_cell.angle_gamma   90.00
#
_symmetry.space_group_name_H-M   'P 1'
#
loop_
_entity.id
_entity.type
_entity.pdbx_description
1 polymer ?
#
loop_
_entity_poly.entity_id
_entity_poly.type
_entity_poly.pdbx_seq_one_letter_code
_entity_poly.pdbx_strand_id
1 'polypeptide(L)'
;NRQDWKFIVVRDAELRQKMISACAGQHFVGEAPVIIVACGTEPTSIMKCGQYRYTVDLSIAVSYITLAAYEQGLGTCWIGAFDENAVKELLNIPEKVRVVAITPLGYPTAIPRPRSRKPLNEIVCYDKYVE
;
A
#
# COMPACT_ATOMS: atom_id res chain seq x y z
N ASN A 1 11.69 -16.71 -6.71
CA ASN A 1 10.58 -15.91 -7.26
C ASN A 1 9.23 -16.56 -6.91
N ARG A 2 8.87 -16.64 -5.61
CA ARG A 2 7.67 -17.39 -5.19
C ARG A 2 6.36 -16.68 -5.54
N GLN A 3 6.38 -15.33 -5.59
CA GLN A 3 5.23 -14.51 -5.97
C GLN A 3 4.00 -14.82 -5.12
N ASP A 4 4.20 -14.95 -3.80
CA ASP A 4 3.16 -15.26 -2.81
C ASP A 4 2.29 -14.02 -2.51
N TRP A 5 1.80 -13.37 -3.57
CA TRP A 5 1.03 -12.14 -3.52
C TRP A 5 -0.02 -12.06 -4.63
N LYS A 6 -1.06 -11.29 -4.37
CA LYS A 6 -2.08 -10.89 -5.35
C LYS A 6 -2.38 -9.40 -5.22
N PHE A 7 -2.83 -8.80 -6.31
CA PHE A 7 -3.30 -7.42 -6.33
C PHE A 7 -4.76 -7.42 -6.76
N ILE A 8 -5.64 -6.82 -5.95
CA ILE A 8 -7.03 -6.60 -6.33
C ILE A 8 -7.11 -5.19 -6.90
N VAL A 9 -7.54 -5.08 -8.16
CA VAL A 9 -7.75 -3.80 -8.85
C VAL A 9 -9.23 -3.45 -8.77
N VAL A 10 -9.58 -2.56 -7.84
CA VAL A 10 -10.95 -2.10 -7.62
C VAL A 10 -11.22 -0.90 -8.52
N ARG A 11 -12.12 -1.11 -9.50
CA ARG A 11 -12.59 -0.06 -10.44
C ARG A 11 -14.07 0.28 -10.23
N ASP A 12 -14.83 -0.66 -9.69
CA ASP A 12 -16.26 -0.52 -9.43
C ASP A 12 -16.54 0.68 -8.53
N ALA A 13 -17.42 1.59 -8.98
CA ALA A 13 -17.62 2.86 -8.31
C ALA A 13 -18.25 2.69 -6.92
N GLU A 14 -19.21 1.76 -6.78
CA GLU A 14 -19.84 1.51 -5.48
C GLU A 14 -18.85 0.89 -4.49
N LEU A 15 -18.03 -0.05 -4.95
CA LEU A 15 -17.01 -0.69 -4.13
C LEU A 15 -15.96 0.33 -3.67
N ARG A 16 -15.51 1.23 -4.56
CA ARG A 16 -14.58 2.31 -4.20
C ARG A 16 -15.17 3.25 -3.14
N GLN A 17 -16.45 3.58 -3.23
CA GLN A 17 -17.13 4.39 -2.21
C GLN A 17 -17.21 3.66 -0.87
N LYS A 18 -17.53 2.35 -0.86
CA LYS A 18 -17.55 1.53 0.36
C LYS A 18 -16.17 1.40 1.02
N MET A 19 -15.09 1.46 0.25
CA MET A 19 -13.72 1.41 0.80
C MET A 19 -13.38 2.61 1.69
N ILE A 20 -14.10 3.74 1.60
CA ILE A 20 -13.84 4.94 2.42
C ILE A 20 -13.96 4.63 3.91
N SER A 21 -15.01 3.92 4.32
CA SER A 21 -15.23 3.56 5.73
C SER A 21 -14.14 2.60 6.22
N ALA A 22 -13.76 1.63 5.39
CA ALA A 22 -12.68 0.69 5.70
C ALA A 22 -11.31 1.39 5.78
N CYS A 23 -11.12 2.52 5.10
CA CYS A 23 -9.88 3.31 5.09
C CYS A 23 -9.94 4.53 6.04
N ALA A 24 -10.55 4.38 7.21
CA ALA A 24 -10.62 5.41 8.25
C ALA A 24 -11.24 6.75 7.79
N GLY A 25 -12.21 6.72 6.88
CA GLY A 25 -12.92 7.91 6.41
C GLY A 25 -12.15 8.77 5.39
N GLN A 26 -11.06 8.25 4.81
CA GLN A 26 -10.27 8.96 3.81
C GLN A 26 -11.02 9.07 2.48
N HIS A 27 -11.76 10.16 2.27
CA HIS A 27 -12.65 10.35 1.11
C HIS A 27 -11.96 10.20 -0.26
N PHE A 28 -10.71 10.65 -0.38
CA PHE A 28 -9.93 10.54 -1.62
C PHE A 28 -9.76 9.09 -2.13
N VAL A 29 -9.93 8.10 -1.25
CA VAL A 29 -9.94 6.67 -1.62
C VAL A 29 -11.07 6.36 -2.58
N GLY A 30 -12.29 6.82 -2.29
CA GLY A 30 -13.46 6.58 -3.14
C GLY A 30 -13.55 7.51 -4.35
N GLU A 31 -12.82 8.63 -4.34
CA GLU A 31 -12.73 9.56 -5.48
C GLU A 31 -11.79 9.02 -6.57
N ALA A 32 -10.70 8.35 -6.18
CA ALA A 32 -9.72 7.82 -7.11
C ALA A 32 -10.35 6.78 -8.05
N PRO A 33 -10.16 6.86 -9.38
CA PRO A 33 -10.82 5.96 -10.35
C PRO A 33 -10.38 4.49 -10.22
N VAL A 34 -9.22 4.24 -9.60
CA VAL A 34 -8.68 2.90 -9.36
C VAL A 34 -8.13 2.82 -7.96
N ILE A 35 -8.36 1.71 -7.27
CA ILE A 35 -7.68 1.36 -6.02
C ILE A 35 -6.99 0.01 -6.21
N ILE A 36 -5.72 -0.09 -5.83
CA ILE A 36 -4.98 -1.36 -5.78
C ILE A 36 -4.87 -1.80 -4.32
N VAL A 37 -5.33 -3.01 -4.03
CA VAL A 37 -5.17 -3.66 -2.72
C VAL A 37 -4.14 -4.76 -2.84
N ALA A 38 -3.05 -4.64 -2.07
CA ALA A 38 -1.91 -5.56 -2.09
C ALA A 38 -2.07 -6.64 -1.03
N CYS A 39 -2.20 -7.90 -1.48
CA CYS A 39 -2.55 -9.04 -0.65
C CYS A 39 -1.42 -10.08 -0.60
N GLY A 40 -0.95 -10.43 0.58
CA GLY A 40 0.03 -11.50 0.82
C GLY A 40 -0.66 -12.84 1.02
N THR A 41 -0.36 -13.84 0.20
CA THR A 41 -1.06 -15.13 0.22
C THR A 41 -0.39 -16.21 1.06
N GLU A 42 0.86 -15.97 1.50
CA GLU A 42 1.60 -16.83 2.41
C GLU A 42 2.18 -16.00 3.58
N PRO A 43 1.36 -15.64 4.58
CA PRO A 43 1.79 -14.75 5.65
C PRO A 43 2.71 -15.40 6.68
N THR A 44 2.92 -16.71 6.60
CA THR A 44 3.79 -17.44 7.53
C THR A 44 5.22 -17.59 7.02
N SER A 45 5.50 -17.22 5.77
CA SER A 45 6.86 -17.32 5.23
C SER A 45 7.77 -16.25 5.82
N ILE A 46 8.83 -16.70 6.49
CA ILE A 46 9.85 -15.85 7.10
C ILE A 46 11.16 -15.93 6.30
N MET A 47 11.81 -14.79 6.09
CA MET A 47 13.14 -14.68 5.47
C MET A 47 14.24 -15.07 6.46
N LYS A 48 15.45 -15.36 5.98
CA LYS A 48 16.60 -15.66 6.87
C LYS A 48 16.90 -14.55 7.89
N CYS A 49 16.56 -13.30 7.56
CA CYS A 49 16.70 -12.14 8.44
C CYS A 49 15.55 -11.97 9.46
N GLY A 50 14.63 -12.93 9.57
CA GLY A 50 13.51 -12.90 10.52
C GLY A 50 12.30 -12.07 10.09
N GLN A 51 12.38 -11.37 8.96
CA GLN A 51 11.26 -10.57 8.44
C GLN A 51 10.23 -11.43 7.71
N TYR A 52 8.96 -11.05 7.84
CA TYR A 52 7.88 -11.65 7.06
C TYR A 52 8.07 -11.34 5.58
N ARG A 53 8.12 -12.38 4.76
CA ARG A 53 8.42 -12.23 3.33
C ARG A 53 7.37 -11.40 2.59
N TYR A 54 6.09 -11.68 2.87
CA TYR A 54 4.98 -11.03 2.17
C TYR A 54 4.96 -9.51 2.36
N THR A 55 5.34 -9.00 3.55
CA THR A 55 5.36 -7.55 3.80
C THR A 55 6.47 -6.88 3.02
N VAL A 56 7.67 -7.48 2.99
CA VAL A 56 8.83 -6.96 2.25
C VAL A 56 8.54 -6.96 0.74
N ASP A 57 8.10 -8.09 0.21
CA ASP A 57 7.88 -8.24 -1.22
C ASP A 57 6.78 -7.30 -1.74
N LEU A 58 5.66 -7.19 -1.02
CA LEU A 58 4.59 -6.26 -1.38
C LEU A 58 4.98 -4.79 -1.20
N SER A 59 5.82 -4.47 -0.21
CA SER A 59 6.33 -3.10 -0.05
C SER A 59 7.20 -2.69 -1.21
N ILE A 60 8.06 -3.58 -1.70
CA ILE A 60 8.86 -3.35 -2.90
C ILE A 60 7.96 -3.16 -4.12
N ALA A 61 7.01 -4.07 -4.33
CA ALA A 61 6.12 -4.02 -5.50
C ALA A 61 5.26 -2.74 -5.53
N VAL A 62 4.64 -2.38 -4.40
CA VAL A 62 3.80 -1.17 -4.31
C VAL A 62 4.63 0.12 -4.40
N SER A 63 5.87 0.11 -3.94
CA SER A 63 6.79 1.24 -4.13
C SER A 63 7.11 1.45 -5.61
N TYR A 64 7.38 0.38 -6.36
CA TYR A 64 7.59 0.48 -7.81
C TYR A 64 6.32 0.87 -8.57
N ILE A 65 5.15 0.38 -8.17
CA ILE A 65 3.87 0.84 -8.71
C ILE A 65 3.71 2.35 -8.49
N THR A 66 4.08 2.84 -7.31
CA THR A 66 4.00 4.28 -6.98
C THR A 66 4.94 5.12 -7.83
N LEU A 67 6.18 4.68 -8.02
CA LEU A 67 7.15 5.37 -8.89
C LEU A 67 6.71 5.35 -10.36
N ALA A 68 6.23 4.21 -10.85
CA ALA A 68 5.72 4.08 -12.21
C ALA A 68 4.47 4.93 -12.44
N ALA A 69 3.55 4.98 -11.47
CA ALA A 69 2.37 5.84 -11.53
C ALA A 69 2.77 7.32 -11.62
N TYR A 70 3.73 7.75 -10.80
CA TYR A 70 4.25 9.12 -10.83
C TYR A 70 4.85 9.50 -12.19
N GLU A 71 5.66 8.60 -12.77
CA GLU A 71 6.25 8.80 -14.11
C GLU A 71 5.17 8.96 -15.20
N GLN A 72 4.03 8.29 -15.03
CA GLN A 72 2.87 8.39 -15.93
C GLN A 72 1.95 9.58 -15.59
N GLY A 73 2.35 10.48 -14.69
CA GLY A 73 1.56 11.66 -14.30
C GLY A 73 0.39 11.37 -13.35
N LEU A 74 0.34 10.17 -12.75
CA LEU A 74 -0.65 9.80 -11.76
C LEU A 74 -0.19 10.18 -10.35
N GLY A 75 -1.15 10.51 -9.48
CA GLY A 75 -0.98 10.61 -8.05
C GLY A 75 -1.37 9.30 -7.36
N THR A 76 -0.67 8.98 -6.28
CA THR A 76 -0.98 7.83 -5.42
C THR A 76 -0.85 8.18 -3.94
N CYS A 77 -1.35 7.30 -3.07
CA CYS A 77 -1.15 7.39 -1.63
C CYS A 77 -0.97 5.99 -1.04
N TRP A 78 0.10 5.74 -0.30
CA TRP A 78 0.20 4.51 0.49
C TRP A 78 -0.73 4.61 1.70
N ILE A 79 -1.72 3.74 1.79
CA ILE A 79 -2.66 3.68 2.92
C ILE A 79 -2.34 2.45 3.77
N GLY A 80 -1.89 2.71 4.99
CA GLY A 80 -1.80 1.73 6.08
C GLY A 80 -2.86 1.92 7.17
N ALA A 81 -3.57 3.05 7.16
CA ALA A 81 -4.67 3.33 8.09
C ALA A 81 -6.00 2.78 7.53
N PHE A 82 -6.18 1.46 7.61
CA PHE A 82 -7.40 0.78 7.23
C PHE A 82 -7.73 -0.36 8.20
N ASP A 83 -9.00 -0.71 8.31
CA ASP A 83 -9.46 -1.93 8.99
C ASP A 83 -9.32 -3.11 8.03
N GLU A 84 -8.35 -3.97 8.30
CA GLU A 84 -8.07 -5.14 7.46
C GLU A 84 -9.27 -6.09 7.36
N ASN A 85 -10.03 -6.29 8.44
CA ASN A 85 -11.17 -7.21 8.43
C ASN A 85 -12.31 -6.65 7.58
N ALA A 86 -12.59 -5.34 7.69
CA ALA A 86 -13.59 -4.68 6.85
C ALA A 86 -13.21 -4.74 5.35
N VAL A 87 -11.93 -4.54 5.02
CA VAL A 87 -11.43 -4.68 3.64
C VAL A 87 -11.59 -6.13 3.15
N LYS A 88 -11.28 -7.11 4.01
CA LYS A 88 -11.40 -8.53 3.65
C LYS A 88 -12.84 -8.92 3.37
N GLU A 89 -13.76 -8.52 4.25
CA GLU A 89 -15.19 -8.77 4.08
C GLU A 89 -15.70 -8.12 2.78
N LEU A 90 -15.41 -6.83 2.58
CA LEU A 90 -15.86 -6.08 1.43
C LEU A 90 -15.38 -6.66 0.08
N LEU A 91 -14.15 -7.18 0.05
CA LEU A 91 -13.51 -7.67 -1.17
C LEU A 91 -13.48 -9.20 -1.27
N ASN A 92 -14.19 -9.92 -0.39
CA ASN A 92 -14.20 -11.38 -0.31
C ASN A 92 -12.78 -12.00 -0.25
N ILE A 93 -11.88 -11.38 0.52
CA ILE A 93 -10.52 -11.87 0.71
C ILE A 93 -10.54 -12.96 1.79
N PRO A 94 -9.96 -14.15 1.54
CA PRO A 94 -9.91 -15.21 2.53
C PRO A 94 -9.18 -14.79 3.81
N GLU A 95 -9.63 -15.27 4.96
CA GLU A 95 -9.10 -14.92 6.29
C GLU A 95 -7.56 -15.05 6.38
N LYS A 96 -7.02 -16.15 5.82
CA LYS A 96 -5.58 -16.46 5.80
C LYS A 96 -4.72 -15.49 4.97
N VAL A 97 -5.31 -14.69 4.09
CA VAL A 97 -4.58 -13.71 3.27
C VAL A 97 -4.38 -12.45 4.10
N ARG A 98 -3.23 -11.78 4.00
CA ARG A 98 -3.00 -10.49 4.66
C ARG A 98 -3.11 -9.33 3.68
N VAL A 99 -3.67 -8.20 4.10
CA VAL A 99 -3.65 -6.96 3.31
C VAL A 99 -2.49 -6.09 3.82
N VAL A 100 -1.53 -5.78 2.95
CA VAL A 100 -0.32 -5.02 3.33
C VAL A 100 -0.48 -3.53 3.08
N ALA A 101 -1.11 -3.18 1.96
CA ALA A 101 -1.27 -1.79 1.54
C ALA A 101 -2.49 -1.63 0.65
N ILE A 102 -3.09 -0.45 0.72
CA ILE A 102 -4.07 0.03 -0.25
C ILE A 102 -3.46 1.27 -0.90
N THR A 103 -3.51 1.35 -2.24
CA THR A 103 -3.02 2.53 -2.96
C THR A 103 -4.07 2.97 -4.00
N PRO A 104 -4.77 4.10 -3.77
CA PRO A 104 -5.57 4.74 -4.82
C PRO A 104 -4.66 5.33 -5.90
N LEU A 105 -5.11 5.27 -7.15
CA LEU A 105 -4.45 5.87 -8.31
C LEU A 105 -5.44 6.76 -9.06
N GLY A 106 -4.99 7.95 -9.45
CA GLY A 106 -5.77 8.88 -10.26
C GLY A 106 -4.92 10.03 -10.77
N TYR A 107 -5.49 10.88 -11.63
CA TYR A 107 -4.83 12.12 -12.02
C TYR A 107 -5.02 13.16 -10.91
N PRO A 108 -3.93 13.75 -10.39
CA PRO A 108 -4.01 14.69 -9.28
C PRO A 108 -4.67 15.99 -9.74
N THR A 109 -5.62 16.50 -8.95
CA THR A 109 -6.22 17.83 -9.17
C THR A 109 -5.35 18.97 -8.65
N ALA A 110 -4.40 18.65 -7.76
CA ALA A 110 -3.41 19.57 -7.23
C ALA A 110 -2.12 18.81 -6.85
N ILE A 111 -0.97 19.48 -6.98
CA ILE A 111 0.31 18.96 -6.52
C ILE A 111 0.58 19.54 -5.13
N PRO A 112 0.61 18.72 -4.06
CA PRO A 112 0.88 19.22 -2.73
C PRO A 112 2.33 19.68 -2.59
N ARG A 113 2.59 20.60 -1.66
CA ARG A 113 3.96 20.98 -1.32
C ARG A 113 4.71 19.77 -0.75
N PRO A 114 6.01 19.60 -1.07
CA PRO A 114 6.83 18.56 -0.47
C PRO A 114 6.79 18.64 1.06
N ARG A 115 6.60 17.50 1.72
CA ARG A 115 6.73 17.41 3.19
C ARG A 115 8.20 17.36 3.58
N SER A 116 8.54 17.96 4.72
CA SER A 116 9.88 17.88 5.29
C SER A 116 10.30 16.42 5.49
N ARG A 117 11.62 16.20 5.45
CA ARG A 117 12.26 14.92 5.80
C ARG A 117 13.23 15.17 6.93
N LYS A 118 13.49 14.13 7.72
CA LYS A 118 14.58 14.14 8.69
C LYS A 118 15.90 14.42 7.97
N PRO A 119 16.82 15.16 8.60
CA PRO A 119 18.17 15.33 8.06
C PRO A 119 18.89 13.97 7.99
N LEU A 120 19.81 13.82 7.05
CA LEU A 120 20.46 12.53 6.76
C LEU A 120 21.17 11.94 7.97
N ASN A 121 21.78 12.78 8.81
CA ASN A 121 22.49 12.35 10.01
C ASN A 121 21.58 11.72 11.10
N GLU A 122 20.25 11.83 11.00
CA GLU A 122 19.31 11.13 11.88
C GLU A 122 18.90 9.74 11.36
N ILE A 123 19.15 9.44 10.08
CA ILE A 123 18.67 8.21 9.43
C ILE A 123 19.78 7.42 8.73
N VAL A 124 21.00 7.95 8.69
CA VAL A 124 22.18 7.34 8.08
C VAL A 124 23.30 7.24 9.13
N CYS A 125 23.78 6.01 9.35
CA CYS A 125 25.03 5.74 10.06
C CYS A 125 26.02 5.09 9.09
N TYR A 126 27.32 5.34 9.27
CA TYR A 126 28.37 4.73 8.47
C TYR A 126 29.03 3.59 9.26
N ASP A 127 29.25 2.44 8.59
CA ASP A 127 29.85 1.21 9.10
C ASP A 127 29.09 0.47 10.23
N LYS A 128 28.58 1.18 11.24
CA LYS A 128 27.89 0.63 12.42
C LYS A 128 26.66 1.46 12.76
N TYR A 129 25.70 0.84 13.43
CA TYR A 129 24.56 1.54 14.01
C TYR A 129 25.02 2.47 15.13
N VAL A 130 24.51 3.71 15.13
CA VAL A 130 24.73 4.71 16.17
C VAL A 130 23.36 5.15 16.68
N GLU A 131 23.19 5.16 17.99
CA GLU A 131 21.98 5.66 18.66
C GLU A 131 21.88 7.19 18.61
#